data_AF-A0A9D1S6E3-F1
#
_entry.id   AF-A0A9D1S6E3-F1
#
_cell.length_a   1.000
_cell.length_b   1.000
_cell.length_c   1.000
_cell.angle_alpha   90.00
_cell.angle_beta   90.00
_cell.angle_gamma   90.00
#
_symmetry.space_group_name_H-M   'P 1'
#
loop_
_entity.id
_entity.type
_entity.pdbx_description
1 polymer ?
#
loop_
_entity_poly.entity_id
_entity_poly.type
_entity_poly.pdbx_seq_one_letter_code
_entity_poly.pdbx_strand_id
1 'polypeptide(L)'
;MEPILKNIPSPILFQGDATTAYRDPAVIYNGGVFYMFFTLVKTFDTGGVYLYTAESKSRDLVHWSAPVLLTPGDQRKNFSSPGNVVFHDGKWVLCLQTYCRENGEKYGNERCRLYTMESADLEHWSAPALLRVKGDVPEEQMGRMIDPYLVQEPGTGRWFCFYKQNGISYSVSEDLQNWAFCGNIHAGENPCILRRGENYFMFHSPENGIGILESGDLLHWKDTGTILYLGQQDWEWAKGRITAGMVLDCTGVEGIGKYIMFFHGSGPEDEQTMFDNYASIGICWSDDLFHWEWPQ
;
A
#
# COMPACT_ATOMS: atom_id res chain seq x y z
N MET A 1 -19.55 4.07 -24.76
CA MET A 1 -18.12 4.28 -24.45
C MET A 1 -17.53 2.90 -24.23
N GLU A 2 -16.43 2.53 -24.89
CA GLU A 2 -15.76 1.27 -24.58
C GLU A 2 -15.13 1.35 -23.17
N PRO A 3 -15.20 0.28 -22.34
CA PRO A 3 -14.65 0.31 -21.00
C PRO A 3 -13.14 0.59 -21.00
N ILE A 4 -12.67 1.49 -20.14
CA ILE A 4 -11.26 1.87 -19.98
C ILE A 4 -10.38 0.63 -19.79
N LEU A 5 -10.87 -0.32 -19.00
CA LEU A 5 -10.17 -1.56 -18.65
C LEU A 5 -9.79 -2.43 -19.87
N LYS A 6 -10.57 -2.37 -20.97
CA LYS A 6 -10.26 -3.14 -22.20
C LYS A 6 -9.06 -2.60 -22.97
N ASN A 7 -8.66 -1.36 -22.69
CA ASN A 7 -7.53 -0.70 -23.37
C ASN A 7 -6.21 -0.91 -22.62
N ILE A 8 -6.23 -1.53 -21.44
CA ILE A 8 -5.02 -1.84 -20.68
C ILE A 8 -4.33 -3.03 -21.39
N PRO A 9 -3.12 -2.86 -21.95
CA PRO A 9 -2.52 -3.85 -22.83
C PRO A 9 -1.71 -4.93 -22.08
N SER A 10 -1.50 -4.77 -20.78
CA SER A 10 -0.64 -5.63 -19.97
C SER A 10 -1.08 -5.59 -18.51
N PRO A 11 -0.96 -6.69 -17.75
CA PRO A 11 -1.17 -6.67 -16.30
C PRO A 11 -0.10 -5.87 -15.55
N ILE A 12 0.99 -5.44 -16.21
CA ILE A 12 2.13 -4.72 -15.61
C ILE A 12 2.00 -3.23 -15.90
N LEU A 13 1.91 -2.41 -14.84
CA LEU A 13 1.91 -0.95 -14.94
C LEU A 13 3.31 -0.35 -14.83
N PHE A 14 4.09 -0.85 -13.87
CA PHE A 14 5.48 -0.45 -13.66
C PHE A 14 6.36 -1.68 -13.58
N GLN A 15 7.22 -1.87 -14.58
CA GLN A 15 8.14 -3.00 -14.65
C GLN A 15 9.45 -2.66 -13.93
N GLY A 16 9.81 -3.45 -12.92
CA GLY A 16 11.12 -3.41 -12.28
C GLY A 16 12.22 -4.02 -13.16
N ASP A 17 13.46 -3.65 -12.86
CA ASP A 17 14.67 -4.12 -13.53
C ASP A 17 15.82 -4.34 -12.51
N ALA A 18 17.03 -4.59 -13.02
CA ALA A 18 18.22 -4.86 -12.20
C ALA A 18 18.57 -3.76 -11.17
N THR A 19 18.15 -2.52 -11.43
CA THR A 19 18.50 -1.32 -10.67
C THR A 19 17.29 -0.62 -10.05
N THR A 20 16.08 -1.01 -10.44
CA THR A 20 14.83 -0.36 -10.03
C THR A 20 13.79 -1.39 -9.62
N ALA A 21 13.12 -1.13 -8.50
CA ALA A 21 11.92 -1.87 -8.12
C ALA A 21 10.78 -0.91 -7.76
N TYR A 22 9.55 -1.30 -8.08
CA TYR A 22 8.30 -0.61 -7.77
C TYR A 22 7.48 -1.51 -6.85
N ARG A 23 7.19 -1.04 -5.64
CA ARG A 23 6.58 -1.85 -4.58
C ARG A 23 5.45 -1.10 -3.89
N ASP A 24 4.57 -1.84 -3.23
CA ASP A 24 3.62 -1.34 -2.23
C ASP A 24 2.76 -0.15 -2.73
N PRO A 25 1.90 -0.36 -3.73
CA PRO A 25 1.09 0.73 -4.29
C PRO A 25 0.00 1.19 -3.30
N ALA A 26 -0.26 2.49 -3.26
CA ALA A 26 -1.44 3.11 -2.68
C ALA A 26 -2.08 4.02 -3.74
N VAL A 27 -3.41 3.95 -3.92
CA VAL A 27 -4.08 4.70 -5.00
C VAL A 27 -5.32 5.41 -4.50
N ILE A 28 -5.52 6.65 -4.97
CA ILE A 28 -6.79 7.37 -4.85
C ILE A 28 -7.23 7.87 -6.22
N TYR A 29 -8.54 7.85 -6.47
CA TYR A 29 -9.15 8.51 -7.62
C TYR A 29 -9.84 9.80 -7.16
N ASN A 30 -9.40 10.93 -7.70
CA ASN A 30 -9.95 12.24 -7.38
C ASN A 30 -9.97 13.13 -8.62
N GLY A 31 -11.10 13.80 -8.88
CA GLY A 31 -11.21 14.78 -9.97
C GLY A 31 -10.87 14.24 -11.38
N GLY A 32 -11.14 12.96 -11.65
CA GLY A 32 -10.82 12.34 -12.95
C GLY A 32 -9.36 11.93 -13.11
N VAL A 33 -8.61 11.83 -12.01
CA VAL A 33 -7.19 11.46 -11.99
C VAL A 33 -6.98 10.36 -10.95
N PHE A 34 -6.24 9.31 -11.34
CA PHE A 34 -5.63 8.35 -10.45
C PHE A 34 -4.29 8.89 -9.98
N TYR A 35 -4.13 9.02 -8.66
CA TYR A 35 -2.87 9.31 -8.00
C TYR A 35 -2.37 8.02 -7.38
N MET A 36 -1.28 7.47 -7.92
CA MET A 36 -0.64 6.28 -7.38
C MET A 36 0.64 6.69 -6.66
N PHE A 37 0.70 6.33 -5.38
CA PHE A 37 1.88 6.42 -4.55
C PHE A 37 2.49 5.02 -4.43
N PHE A 38 3.81 4.92 -4.41
CA PHE A 38 4.48 3.63 -4.27
C PHE A 38 5.88 3.78 -3.68
N THR A 39 6.44 2.66 -3.22
CA THR A 39 7.87 2.54 -2.94
C THR A 39 8.63 2.45 -4.26
N LEU A 40 9.51 3.40 -4.52
CA LEU A 40 10.54 3.30 -5.56
C LEU A 40 11.86 2.91 -4.91
N VAL A 41 12.40 1.75 -5.30
CA VAL A 41 13.74 1.32 -4.90
C VAL A 41 14.74 1.66 -6.00
N LYS A 42 15.88 2.22 -5.62
CA LYS A 42 17.03 2.44 -6.51
C LYS A 42 18.28 1.78 -5.94
N THR A 43 18.85 0.90 -6.74
CA THR A 43 20.13 0.23 -6.49
C THR A 43 21.20 0.86 -7.36
N PHE A 44 22.30 1.29 -6.72
CA PHE A 44 23.42 1.94 -7.38
C PHE A 44 24.63 1.01 -7.43
N ASP A 45 25.41 1.06 -8.52
CA ASP A 45 26.59 0.22 -8.74
C ASP A 45 27.63 0.29 -7.61
N THR A 46 27.66 1.38 -6.85
CA THR A 46 28.51 1.55 -5.68
C THR A 46 28.02 0.79 -4.44
N GLY A 47 26.95 -0.02 -4.56
CA GLY A 47 26.41 -0.90 -3.50
C GLY A 47 25.34 -0.25 -2.61
N GLY A 48 24.84 0.95 -2.96
CA GLY A 48 23.81 1.65 -2.19
C GLY A 48 22.40 1.27 -2.64
N VAL A 49 21.52 0.96 -1.69
CA VAL A 49 20.09 0.77 -1.93
C VAL A 49 19.31 1.83 -1.17
N TYR A 50 18.46 2.56 -1.89
CA TYR A 50 17.63 3.63 -1.35
C TYR A 50 16.17 3.42 -1.71
N LEU A 51 15.30 3.62 -0.73
CA LEU A 51 13.85 3.56 -0.90
C LEU A 51 13.28 4.96 -0.76
N TYR A 52 12.32 5.26 -1.65
CA TYR A 52 11.62 6.52 -1.71
C TYR A 52 10.11 6.27 -1.79
N THR A 53 9.31 7.09 -1.12
CA THR A 53 7.92 7.28 -1.50
C THR A 53 7.89 8.16 -2.75
N ALA A 54 7.29 7.65 -3.81
CA ALA A 54 7.14 8.34 -5.10
C ALA A 54 5.67 8.37 -5.54
N GLU A 55 5.35 9.24 -6.49
CA GLU A 55 4.02 9.41 -7.09
C GLU A 55 4.07 9.28 -8.61
N SER A 56 3.02 8.69 -9.19
CA SER A 56 2.69 8.79 -10.61
C SER A 56 1.19 8.99 -10.80
N LYS A 57 0.79 9.66 -11.88
CA LYS A 57 -0.60 10.04 -12.17
C LYS A 57 -1.07 9.44 -13.49
N SER A 58 -2.34 9.07 -13.56
CA SER A 58 -3.00 8.64 -14.79
C SER A 58 -4.44 9.13 -14.87
N ARG A 59 -4.97 9.29 -16.08
CA ARG A 59 -6.41 9.58 -16.32
C ARG A 59 -7.16 8.38 -16.93
N ASP A 60 -6.43 7.39 -17.41
CA ASP A 60 -6.96 6.29 -18.23
C ASP A 60 -6.41 4.92 -17.81
N LEU A 61 -5.62 4.84 -16.74
CA LEU A 61 -4.96 3.62 -16.23
C LEU A 61 -3.94 3.00 -17.20
N VAL A 62 -3.76 3.57 -18.40
CA VAL A 62 -2.85 3.10 -19.44
C VAL A 62 -1.59 3.96 -19.45
N HIS A 63 -1.77 5.29 -19.50
CA HIS A 63 -0.69 6.25 -19.56
C HIS A 63 -0.43 6.81 -18.17
N TRP A 64 0.76 6.53 -17.64
CA TRP A 64 1.22 7.00 -16.34
C TRP A 64 2.31 8.05 -16.51
N SER A 65 2.29 9.09 -15.69
CA SER A 65 3.37 10.09 -15.67
C SER A 65 4.69 9.50 -15.19
N ALA A 66 5.81 10.14 -15.51
CA ALA A 66 7.08 9.77 -14.90
C ALA A 66 6.98 9.86 -13.36
N PRO A 67 7.59 8.93 -12.61
CA PRO A 67 7.61 8.99 -11.15
C PRO A 67 8.23 10.27 -10.61
N VAL A 68 7.59 10.88 -9.62
CA VAL A 68 8.10 12.03 -8.86
C VAL A 68 8.41 11.60 -7.43
N LEU A 69 9.63 11.86 -6.94
CA LEU A 69 10.01 11.53 -5.57
C LEU A 69 9.36 12.51 -4.59
N LEU A 70 8.68 11.99 -3.56
CA LEU A 70 8.08 12.80 -2.49
C LEU A 70 9.00 12.94 -1.27
N THR A 71 9.99 12.05 -1.15
CA THR A 71 10.85 11.93 0.03
C THR A 71 12.34 11.92 -0.37
N PRO A 72 13.25 12.38 0.51
CA PRO A 72 14.68 12.36 0.23
C PRO A 72 15.27 10.94 0.41
N GLY A 73 16.39 10.69 -0.26
CA GLY A 73 17.15 9.45 -0.08
C GLY A 73 17.97 9.48 1.21
N ASP A 74 17.64 8.62 2.17
CA ASP A 74 18.37 8.45 3.43
C ASP A 74 18.17 7.03 3.96
N GLN A 75 19.21 6.19 3.99
CA GLN A 75 19.09 4.80 4.43
C GLN A 75 18.66 4.64 5.90
N ARG A 76 18.85 5.67 6.73
CA ARG A 76 18.35 5.70 8.12
C ARG A 76 16.84 5.91 8.19
N LYS A 77 16.21 6.28 7.08
CA LYS A 77 14.77 6.52 6.95
C LYS A 77 14.16 5.61 5.89
N ASN A 78 14.59 5.69 4.63
CA ASN A 78 14.07 4.89 3.53
C ASN A 78 12.54 4.92 3.54
N PHE A 79 11.98 6.11 3.33
CA PHE A 79 10.54 6.30 3.33
C PHE A 79 9.92 5.43 2.24
N SER A 80 8.93 4.61 2.60
CA SER A 80 8.40 3.58 1.73
C SER A 80 6.97 3.19 2.14
N SER A 81 6.41 2.19 1.46
CA SER A 81 5.12 1.55 1.74
C SER A 81 4.03 2.55 2.09
N PRO A 82 3.66 3.44 1.13
CA PRO A 82 2.49 4.28 1.32
C PRO A 82 1.28 3.39 1.53
N GLY A 83 0.47 3.70 2.55
CA GLY A 83 -0.69 2.91 2.94
C GLY A 83 -1.93 3.28 2.15
N ASN A 84 -2.42 4.49 2.43
CA ASN A 84 -3.51 5.12 1.72
C ASN A 84 -3.52 6.64 1.90
N VAL A 85 -4.40 7.29 1.14
CA VAL A 85 -4.68 8.72 1.25
C VAL A 85 -6.12 8.91 1.73
N VAL A 86 -6.29 9.71 2.78
CA VAL A 86 -7.61 10.07 3.34
C VAL A 86 -7.78 11.59 3.35
N PHE A 87 -9.03 12.07 3.35
CA PHE A 87 -9.31 13.50 3.50
C PHE A 87 -9.77 13.79 4.93
N HIS A 88 -9.10 14.72 5.61
CA HIS A 88 -9.38 15.10 6.99
C HIS A 88 -9.08 16.59 7.20
N ASP A 89 -10.01 17.31 7.85
CA ASP A 89 -9.87 18.74 8.18
C ASP A 89 -9.40 19.63 7.04
N GLY A 90 -9.95 19.40 5.84
CA GLY A 90 -9.68 20.20 4.64
C GLY A 90 -8.36 19.86 3.94
N LYS A 91 -7.69 18.77 4.34
CA LYS A 91 -6.42 18.32 3.74
C LYS A 91 -6.46 16.85 3.40
N TRP A 92 -5.63 16.47 2.44
CA TRP A 92 -5.26 15.10 2.16
C TRP A 92 -4.15 14.66 3.09
N VAL A 93 -4.27 13.47 3.65
CA VAL A 93 -3.30 12.84 4.55
C VAL A 93 -2.88 11.51 3.95
N LEU A 94 -1.60 11.39 3.58
CA LEU A 94 -0.95 10.16 3.14
C LEU A 94 -0.25 9.53 4.34
N CYS A 95 -0.53 8.27 4.65
CA CYS A 95 0.28 7.50 5.60
C CYS A 95 1.34 6.66 4.88
N LEU A 96 2.50 6.49 5.52
CA LEU A 96 3.66 5.78 4.99
C LEU A 96 4.57 5.29 6.12
N GLN A 97 5.62 4.55 5.80
CA GLN A 97 6.60 4.10 6.79
C GLN A 97 8.02 4.60 6.51
N THR A 98 8.92 4.35 7.46
CA THR A 98 10.36 4.21 7.23
C THR A 98 10.78 2.74 7.17
N TYR A 99 11.79 2.42 6.36
CA TYR A 99 12.40 1.10 6.24
C TYR A 99 13.92 1.15 6.46
N CYS A 100 14.29 1.45 7.71
CA CYS A 100 15.66 1.74 8.15
C CYS A 100 16.64 0.59 7.88
N ARG A 101 17.68 0.85 7.08
CA ARG A 101 18.70 -0.12 6.62
C ARG A 101 20.12 0.46 6.67
N GLU A 102 20.37 1.40 7.58
CA GLU A 102 21.63 2.15 7.66
C GLU A 102 22.87 1.30 8.01
N ASN A 103 22.69 0.07 8.49
CA ASN A 103 23.77 -0.85 8.84
C ASN A 103 23.98 -1.95 7.79
N GLY A 104 23.38 -1.81 6.60
CA GLY A 104 23.44 -2.81 5.54
C GLY A 104 22.48 -3.98 5.74
N GLU A 105 21.43 -3.80 6.55
CA GLU A 105 20.38 -4.80 6.72
C GLU A 105 19.70 -5.08 5.38
N LYS A 106 19.23 -6.32 5.20
CA LYS A 106 18.38 -6.64 4.04
C LYS A 106 16.95 -6.12 4.22
N TYR A 107 16.41 -6.28 5.43
CA TYR A 107 15.07 -5.84 5.81
C TYR A 107 15.15 -4.74 6.86
N GLY A 108 14.12 -3.90 6.93
CA GLY A 108 14.07 -2.77 7.83
C GLY A 108 14.21 -3.19 9.31
N ASN A 109 15.00 -2.45 10.09
CA ASN A 109 15.31 -2.77 11.48
C ASN A 109 14.26 -2.24 12.50
N GLU A 110 14.55 -2.37 13.80
CA GLU A 110 13.65 -1.95 14.91
C GLU A 110 13.33 -0.45 14.96
N ARG A 111 13.96 0.37 14.12
CA ARG A 111 13.73 1.82 14.02
C ARG A 111 12.68 2.21 12.98
N CYS A 112 12.12 1.24 12.25
CA CYS A 112 11.02 1.52 11.30
C CYS A 112 9.79 2.06 12.06
N ARG A 113 9.29 3.21 11.62
CA ARG A 113 8.16 3.93 12.21
C ARG A 113 7.16 4.32 11.12
N LEU A 114 5.97 4.68 11.57
CA LEU A 114 4.88 5.14 10.72
C LEU A 114 4.91 6.67 10.69
N TYR A 115 4.55 7.24 9.56
CA TYR A 115 4.51 8.68 9.32
C TYR A 115 3.25 9.06 8.55
N THR A 116 2.93 10.34 8.60
CA THR A 116 1.98 10.98 7.69
C THR A 116 2.62 12.15 6.95
N MET A 117 2.09 12.45 5.77
CA MET A 117 2.35 13.66 5.01
C MET A 117 1.01 14.31 4.68
N GLU A 118 0.95 15.63 4.68
CA GLU A 118 -0.27 16.39 4.38
C GLU A 118 -0.16 17.14 3.06
N SER A 119 -1.27 17.25 2.33
CA SER A 119 -1.35 18.06 1.11
C SER A 119 -2.70 18.78 1.01
N ALA A 120 -2.71 19.99 0.47
CA ALA A 120 -3.95 20.70 0.15
C ALA A 120 -4.50 20.33 -1.24
N ASP A 121 -3.67 19.77 -2.13
CA ASP A 121 -3.94 19.65 -3.56
C ASP A 121 -3.55 18.31 -4.20
N LEU A 122 -3.05 17.35 -3.40
CA LEU A 122 -2.47 16.08 -3.86
C LEU A 122 -1.19 16.23 -4.69
N GLU A 123 -0.57 17.40 -4.73
CA GLU A 123 0.67 17.63 -5.49
C GLU A 123 1.82 18.07 -4.59
N HIS A 124 1.54 19.00 -3.69
CA HIS A 124 2.51 19.55 -2.75
C HIS A 124 2.30 18.92 -1.39
N TRP A 125 3.27 18.10 -0.98
CA TRP A 125 3.23 17.36 0.28
C TRP A 125 4.14 17.99 1.34
N SER A 126 3.69 17.98 2.59
CA SER A 126 4.50 18.37 3.74
C SER A 126 5.66 17.38 3.95
N ALA A 127 6.63 17.77 4.79
CA ALA A 127 7.59 16.81 5.31
C ALA A 127 6.88 15.70 6.11
N PRO A 128 7.41 14.46 6.12
CA PRO A 128 6.86 13.39 6.94
C PRO A 128 6.86 13.73 8.44
N ALA A 129 5.72 13.56 9.09
CA ALA A 129 5.52 13.71 10.53
C ALA A 129 5.27 12.34 11.17
N LEU A 130 5.88 12.08 12.34
CA LEU A 130 5.75 10.79 13.03
C LEU A 130 4.28 10.52 13.39
N LEU A 131 3.73 9.39 12.94
CA LEU A 131 2.41 8.92 13.31
C LEU A 131 2.49 8.13 14.63
N ARG A 132 2.08 8.77 15.73
CA ARG A 132 2.24 8.25 17.09
C ARG A 132 1.17 7.22 17.47
N VAL A 133 0.99 6.15 16.69
CA VAL A 133 -0.05 5.11 16.93
C VAL A 133 0.01 4.46 18.33
N LYS A 134 1.17 4.52 19.00
CA LYS A 134 1.36 4.06 20.40
C LYS A 134 1.12 5.16 21.46
N GLY A 135 0.57 6.31 21.09
CA GLY A 135 0.36 7.46 21.97
C GLY A 135 1.66 8.06 22.50
N ASP A 136 1.75 8.22 23.82
CA ASP A 136 2.88 8.87 24.50
C ASP A 136 4.12 7.97 24.67
N VAL A 137 4.08 6.73 24.17
CA VAL A 137 5.25 5.83 24.19
C VAL A 137 6.44 6.51 23.49
N PRO A 138 7.64 6.57 24.12
CA PRO A 138 8.82 7.14 23.48
C PRO A 138 9.16 6.45 22.15
N GLU A 139 9.65 7.19 21.15
CA GLU A 139 9.88 6.67 19.79
C GLU A 139 10.74 5.40 19.80
N GLU A 140 11.79 5.38 20.61
CA GLU A 140 12.73 4.27 20.74
C GLU A 140 12.11 2.99 21.36
N GLN A 141 10.95 3.10 22.01
CA GLN A 141 10.24 1.98 22.66
C GLN A 141 9.04 1.46 21.85
N MET A 142 8.70 2.10 20.72
CA MET A 142 7.53 1.69 19.92
C MET A 142 7.72 0.34 19.19
N GLY A 143 8.97 -0.10 19.03
CA GLY A 143 9.34 -1.27 18.22
C GLY A 143 9.16 -1.05 16.72
N ARG A 144 9.59 -2.03 15.92
CA ARG A 144 9.37 -2.02 14.46
C ARG A 144 7.88 -1.95 14.12
N MET A 145 7.49 -0.96 13.31
CA MET A 145 6.14 -0.82 12.76
C MET A 145 6.25 -0.47 11.28
N ILE A 146 5.46 -1.14 10.46
CA ILE A 146 5.44 -0.99 9.00
C ILE A 146 3.99 -1.06 8.47
N ASP A 147 3.79 -0.64 7.22
CA ASP A 147 2.58 -0.71 6.42
C ASP A 147 1.32 -0.15 7.10
N PRO A 148 1.28 1.18 7.37
CA PRO A 148 0.11 1.80 7.96
C PRO A 148 -1.07 1.80 7.00
N TYR A 149 -2.30 1.80 7.51
CA TYR A 149 -3.51 2.03 6.74
C TYR A 149 -4.57 2.71 7.61
N LEU A 150 -5.12 3.83 7.14
CA LEU A 150 -6.08 4.64 7.87
C LEU A 150 -7.51 4.36 7.41
N VAL A 151 -8.44 4.15 8.34
CA VAL A 151 -9.88 3.98 8.05
C VAL A 151 -10.69 4.81 9.02
N GLN A 152 -11.67 5.55 8.52
CA GLN A 152 -12.67 6.20 9.38
C GLN A 152 -13.89 5.30 9.52
N GLU A 153 -14.28 5.00 10.74
CA GLU A 153 -15.54 4.34 11.04
C GLU A 153 -16.71 5.29 10.76
N PRO A 154 -17.61 4.94 9.84
CA PRO A 154 -18.77 5.76 9.54
C PRO A 154 -19.75 5.79 10.72
N GLY A 155 -20.32 6.96 10.98
CA GLY A 155 -21.28 7.18 12.06
C GLY A 155 -20.65 7.71 13.34
N THR A 156 -19.53 7.13 13.79
CA THR A 156 -18.77 7.67 14.95
C THR A 156 -17.79 8.76 14.52
N GLY A 157 -17.22 8.63 13.31
CA GLY A 157 -16.14 9.51 12.84
C GLY A 157 -14.76 9.14 13.40
N ARG A 158 -14.68 8.07 14.20
CA ARG A 158 -13.44 7.58 14.79
C ARG A 158 -12.52 7.02 13.70
N TRP A 159 -11.24 7.34 13.82
CA TRP A 159 -10.19 6.80 12.98
C TRP A 159 -9.57 5.55 13.58
N PHE A 160 -9.25 4.62 12.70
CA PHE A 160 -8.42 3.45 12.93
C PHE A 160 -7.14 3.58 12.11
N CYS A 161 -6.00 3.21 12.70
CA CYS A 161 -4.77 2.92 11.97
C CYS A 161 -4.45 1.45 12.16
N PHE A 162 -4.52 0.67 11.09
CA PHE A 162 -4.02 -0.70 11.03
C PHE A 162 -2.57 -0.68 10.54
N TYR A 163 -1.71 -1.52 11.09
CA TYR A 163 -0.30 -1.56 10.72
C TYR A 163 0.35 -2.88 11.10
N LYS A 164 1.39 -3.27 10.38
CA LYS A 164 2.13 -4.50 10.64
C LYS A 164 3.04 -4.34 11.86
N GLN A 165 2.66 -5.04 12.93
CA GLN A 165 3.42 -5.31 14.14
C GLN A 165 2.70 -6.44 14.91
N ASN A 166 3.38 -7.56 15.17
CA ASN A 166 2.79 -8.74 15.83
C ASN A 166 1.50 -9.23 15.13
N GLY A 167 1.57 -9.45 13.81
CA GLY A 167 0.39 -9.53 12.95
C GLY A 167 0.00 -8.15 12.46
N ILE A 168 -1.29 -7.85 12.37
CA ILE A 168 -1.79 -6.51 12.08
C ILE A 168 -2.28 -5.89 13.40
N SER A 169 -1.48 -4.99 13.95
CA SER A 169 -1.85 -4.16 15.09
C SER A 169 -2.82 -3.06 14.66
N TYR A 170 -3.62 -2.56 15.59
CA TYR A 170 -4.46 -1.39 15.35
C TYR A 170 -4.52 -0.43 16.54
N SER A 171 -4.73 0.83 16.21
CA SER A 171 -4.89 1.94 17.16
C SER A 171 -6.02 2.84 16.70
N VAL A 172 -6.65 3.56 17.63
CA VAL A 172 -7.77 4.44 17.35
C VAL A 172 -7.46 5.89 17.69
N SER A 173 -8.10 6.82 16.99
CA SER A 173 -7.99 8.26 17.20
C SER A 173 -9.31 8.95 16.87
N GLU A 174 -9.60 10.09 17.49
CA GLU A 174 -10.76 10.92 17.14
C GLU A 174 -10.36 12.08 16.19
N ASP A 175 -9.06 12.33 16.01
CA ASP A 175 -8.53 13.53 15.35
C ASP A 175 -7.27 13.30 14.48
N LEU A 176 -6.92 12.03 14.21
CA LEU A 176 -5.69 11.59 13.52
C LEU A 176 -4.36 12.01 14.19
N GLN A 177 -4.40 12.65 15.35
CA GLN A 177 -3.22 13.17 16.06
C GLN A 177 -2.96 12.39 17.35
N ASN A 178 -4.00 12.22 18.15
CA ASN A 178 -3.97 11.54 19.44
C ASN A 178 -4.44 10.11 19.29
N TRP A 179 -3.55 9.15 19.57
CA TRP A 179 -3.80 7.73 19.29
C TRP A 179 -3.76 6.88 20.55
N ALA A 180 -4.65 5.89 20.62
CA ALA A 180 -4.66 4.85 21.63
C ALA A 180 -4.47 3.48 20.98
N PHE A 181 -3.46 2.73 21.42
CA PHE A 181 -3.23 1.36 20.98
C PHE A 181 -4.31 0.42 21.53
N CYS A 182 -4.87 -0.44 20.68
CA CYS A 182 -6.01 -1.29 21.04
C CYS A 182 -5.71 -2.79 21.02
N GLY A 183 -4.83 -3.26 20.15
CA GLY A 183 -4.51 -4.68 20.05
C GLY A 183 -3.93 -5.09 18.71
N ASN A 184 -4.00 -6.39 18.42
CA ASN A 184 -3.57 -6.97 17.15
C ASN A 184 -4.51 -8.08 16.70
N ILE A 185 -4.42 -8.38 15.40
CA ILE A 185 -5.16 -9.40 14.68
C ILE A 185 -4.14 -10.32 14.00
N HIS A 186 -4.42 -11.63 14.00
CA HIS A 186 -3.60 -12.59 13.29
C HIS A 186 -3.82 -12.46 11.77
N ALA A 187 -2.90 -11.75 11.12
CA ALA A 187 -2.92 -11.47 9.70
C ALA A 187 -1.50 -11.19 9.19
N GLY A 188 -1.39 -11.01 7.88
CA GLY A 188 -0.14 -10.76 7.16
C GLY A 188 0.41 -9.35 7.38
N GLU A 189 0.73 -8.66 6.28
CA GLU A 189 1.21 -7.27 6.22
C GLU A 189 0.48 -6.47 5.13
N ASN A 190 0.82 -5.20 4.89
CA ASN A 190 0.15 -4.33 3.91
C ASN A 190 -1.39 -4.39 3.93
N PRO A 191 -2.05 -4.03 5.05
CA PRO A 191 -3.50 -3.96 5.08
C PRO A 191 -4.04 -2.97 4.05
N CYS A 192 -5.08 -3.37 3.33
CA CYS A 192 -5.96 -2.48 2.59
C CYS A 192 -7.41 -2.80 2.96
N ILE A 193 -8.15 -1.82 3.46
CA ILE A 193 -9.50 -2.02 3.97
C ILE A 193 -10.48 -1.20 3.16
N LEU A 194 -11.50 -1.85 2.61
CA LEU A 194 -12.65 -1.17 2.02
C LEU A 194 -13.96 -1.64 2.64
N ARG A 195 -14.97 -0.78 2.56
CA ARG A 195 -16.34 -1.10 2.97
C ARG A 195 -17.18 -1.45 1.74
N ARG A 196 -17.96 -2.53 1.83
CA ARG A 196 -18.98 -2.90 0.84
C ARG A 196 -20.28 -3.26 1.57
N GLY A 197 -21.30 -2.42 1.43
CA GLY A 197 -22.52 -2.53 2.23
C GLY A 197 -22.22 -2.31 3.72
N GLU A 198 -22.66 -3.23 4.57
CA GLU A 198 -22.42 -3.16 6.02
C GLU A 198 -21.10 -3.81 6.47
N ASN A 199 -20.37 -4.46 5.55
CA ASN A 199 -19.16 -5.20 5.89
C ASN A 199 -17.90 -4.47 5.40
N TYR A 200 -16.80 -4.72 6.10
CA TYR A 200 -15.45 -4.35 5.73
C TYR A 200 -14.68 -5.58 5.25
N PHE A 201 -13.85 -5.38 4.23
CA PHE A 201 -12.95 -6.39 3.70
C PHE A 201 -11.52 -5.88 3.83
N MET A 202 -10.67 -6.63 4.54
CA MET A 202 -9.24 -6.36 4.64
C MET A 202 -8.50 -7.29 3.72
N PHE A 203 -7.85 -6.72 2.72
CA PHE A 203 -6.81 -7.36 1.94
C PHE A 203 -5.51 -7.26 2.72
N HIS A 204 -4.81 -8.37 2.87
CA HIS A 204 -3.50 -8.39 3.53
C HIS A 204 -2.56 -9.36 2.85
N SER A 205 -1.29 -9.24 3.16
CA SER A 205 -0.20 -9.98 2.51
C SER A 205 0.31 -11.10 3.42
N PRO A 206 -0.16 -12.36 3.25
CA PRO A 206 0.55 -13.51 3.79
C PRO A 206 1.95 -13.67 3.17
N GLU A 207 2.60 -14.81 3.41
CA GLU A 207 3.91 -15.12 2.84
C GLU A 207 3.92 -15.00 1.31
N ASN A 208 2.88 -15.48 0.62
CA ASN A 208 2.65 -15.26 -0.80
C ASN A 208 1.15 -15.18 -1.12
N GLY A 209 0.79 -14.34 -2.09
CA GLY A 209 -0.58 -14.04 -2.46
C GLY A 209 -1.20 -12.94 -1.59
N ILE A 210 -2.48 -12.68 -1.80
CA ILE A 210 -3.25 -11.67 -1.06
C ILE A 210 -4.42 -12.36 -0.36
N GLY A 211 -4.43 -12.33 0.97
CA GLY A 211 -5.48 -12.88 1.81
C GLY A 211 -6.63 -11.90 2.03
N ILE A 212 -7.82 -12.41 2.34
CA ILE A 212 -9.01 -11.60 2.62
C ILE A 212 -9.57 -11.93 4.01
N LEU A 213 -9.77 -10.91 4.82
CA LEU A 213 -10.56 -10.98 6.06
C LEU A 213 -11.83 -10.15 5.91
N GLU A 214 -12.89 -10.57 6.60
CA GLU A 214 -14.17 -9.86 6.66
C GLU A 214 -14.47 -9.40 8.10
N SER A 215 -15.05 -8.22 8.27
CA SER A 215 -15.50 -7.70 9.56
C SER A 215 -16.77 -6.87 9.41
N GLY A 216 -17.65 -6.89 10.41
CA GLY A 216 -18.79 -5.98 10.50
C GLY A 216 -18.52 -4.70 11.28
N ASP A 217 -17.40 -4.62 12.01
CA ASP A 217 -17.17 -3.59 13.03
C ASP A 217 -15.71 -3.10 13.13
N LEU A 218 -14.85 -3.48 12.17
CA LEU A 218 -13.40 -3.19 12.15
C LEU A 218 -12.59 -3.79 13.33
N LEU A 219 -13.22 -4.48 14.27
CA LEU A 219 -12.60 -5.03 15.47
C LEU A 219 -12.48 -6.54 15.38
N HIS A 220 -13.56 -7.20 15.00
CA HIS A 220 -13.65 -8.66 14.92
C HIS A 220 -13.52 -9.08 13.46
N TRP A 221 -12.40 -9.70 13.14
CA TRP A 221 -12.08 -10.14 11.78
C TRP A 221 -12.20 -11.65 11.65
N LYS A 222 -12.86 -12.08 10.57
CA LYS A 222 -13.02 -13.47 10.19
C LYS A 222 -12.23 -13.75 8.92
N ASP A 223 -11.40 -14.79 8.97
CA ASP A 223 -10.71 -15.30 7.79
C ASP A 223 -11.71 -15.94 6.81
N THR A 224 -11.69 -15.53 5.55
CA THR A 224 -12.54 -16.09 4.50
C THR A 224 -11.98 -17.40 3.93
N GLY A 225 -10.73 -17.74 4.23
CA GLY A 225 -9.97 -18.84 3.64
C GLY A 225 -9.48 -18.55 2.22
N THR A 226 -9.67 -17.32 1.72
CA THR A 226 -9.29 -16.93 0.36
C THR A 226 -7.86 -16.42 0.33
N ILE A 227 -7.06 -16.96 -0.59
CA ILE A 227 -5.76 -16.40 -0.98
C ILE A 227 -5.76 -16.21 -2.49
N LEU A 228 -5.53 -14.97 -2.93
CA LEU A 228 -5.47 -14.59 -4.33
C LEU A 228 -4.03 -14.72 -4.83
N TYR A 229 -3.82 -15.65 -5.77
CA TYR A 229 -2.56 -15.81 -6.51
C TYR A 229 -2.63 -15.24 -7.93
N LEU A 230 -3.81 -14.75 -8.35
CA LEU A 230 -4.02 -14.13 -9.67
C LEU A 230 -3.43 -14.99 -10.82
N GLY A 231 -2.71 -14.38 -11.76
CA GLY A 231 -2.01 -15.06 -12.85
C GLY A 231 -0.58 -15.50 -12.51
N GLN A 232 -0.18 -15.55 -11.23
CA GLN A 232 1.22 -15.78 -10.82
C GLN A 232 1.87 -16.99 -11.50
N GLN A 233 1.12 -18.08 -11.67
CA GLN A 233 1.61 -19.32 -12.29
C GLN A 233 2.13 -19.11 -13.73
N ASP A 234 1.62 -18.07 -14.43
CA ASP A 234 1.90 -17.75 -15.83
C ASP A 234 2.81 -16.51 -15.97
N TRP A 235 3.13 -15.84 -14.85
CA TRP A 235 3.82 -14.55 -14.84
C TRP A 235 5.25 -14.68 -14.32
N GLU A 236 6.24 -14.75 -15.22
CA GLU A 236 7.66 -14.74 -14.82
C GLU A 236 8.03 -13.48 -14.01
N TRP A 237 7.41 -12.33 -14.28
CA TRP A 237 7.68 -11.08 -13.56
C TRP A 237 7.18 -11.05 -12.09
N ALA A 238 6.25 -11.94 -11.72
CA ALA A 238 5.65 -12.02 -10.38
C ALA A 238 5.78 -13.43 -9.74
N LYS A 239 6.57 -14.31 -10.36
CA LYS A 239 6.68 -15.73 -10.03
C LYS A 239 7.14 -15.99 -8.59
N GLY A 240 7.98 -15.10 -8.07
CA GLY A 240 8.54 -15.21 -6.72
C GLY A 240 7.50 -14.88 -5.64
N ARG A 241 6.81 -13.75 -5.75
CA ARG A 241 5.81 -13.32 -4.78
C ARG A 241 4.76 -12.37 -5.38
N ILE A 242 3.49 -12.56 -5.03
CA ILE A 242 2.45 -11.52 -5.13
C ILE A 242 2.11 -11.04 -3.73
N THR A 243 2.04 -9.71 -3.55
CA THR A 243 1.84 -9.08 -2.25
C THR A 243 1.29 -7.64 -2.38
N ALA A 244 1.04 -6.98 -1.25
CA ALA A 244 0.62 -5.58 -1.13
C ALA A 244 -0.55 -5.18 -2.06
N GLY A 245 -1.66 -5.92 -1.97
CA GLY A 245 -2.87 -5.62 -2.74
C GLY A 245 -3.61 -4.39 -2.22
N MET A 246 -3.53 -3.29 -2.96
CA MET A 246 -4.33 -2.08 -2.74
C MET A 246 -5.56 -2.10 -3.63
N VAL A 247 -6.74 -2.14 -3.02
CA VAL A 247 -8.02 -2.17 -3.70
C VAL A 247 -8.70 -0.79 -3.64
N LEU A 248 -9.09 -0.29 -4.80
CA LEU A 248 -9.84 0.95 -4.98
C LEU A 248 -11.24 0.63 -5.50
N ASP A 249 -12.26 1.16 -4.84
CA ASP A 249 -13.64 1.09 -5.32
C ASP A 249 -13.86 2.11 -6.46
N CYS A 250 -13.89 1.60 -7.69
CA CYS A 250 -14.23 2.37 -8.89
C CYS A 250 -15.57 1.93 -9.48
N THR A 251 -16.46 1.30 -8.69
CA THR A 251 -17.77 0.82 -9.17
C THR A 251 -18.67 1.98 -9.60
N GLY A 252 -18.50 3.16 -8.99
CA GLY A 252 -19.16 4.40 -9.37
C GLY A 252 -18.44 5.25 -10.41
N VAL A 253 -17.26 4.84 -10.89
CA VAL A 253 -16.45 5.64 -11.85
C VAL A 253 -16.89 5.32 -13.28
N GLU A 254 -17.34 6.35 -14.01
CA GLU A 254 -17.78 6.22 -15.40
C GLU A 254 -16.68 5.62 -16.28
N GLY A 255 -17.04 4.61 -17.08
CA GLY A 255 -16.11 3.91 -17.97
C GLY A 255 -15.29 2.78 -17.30
N ILE A 256 -15.39 2.61 -15.97
CA ILE A 256 -14.72 1.53 -15.22
C ILE A 256 -15.76 0.57 -14.62
N GLY A 257 -16.52 1.01 -13.62
CA GLY A 257 -17.60 0.22 -13.02
C GLY A 257 -17.15 -1.07 -12.31
N LYS A 258 -15.95 -1.10 -11.73
CA LYS A 258 -15.34 -2.27 -11.07
C LYS A 258 -14.57 -1.86 -9.83
N TYR A 259 -14.25 -2.82 -8.96
CA TYR A 259 -13.13 -2.69 -8.03
C TYR A 259 -11.83 -2.88 -8.82
N ILE A 260 -10.81 -2.08 -8.54
CA ILE A 260 -9.48 -2.21 -9.14
C ILE A 260 -8.49 -2.54 -8.04
N MET A 261 -7.68 -3.57 -8.23
CA MET A 261 -6.55 -3.88 -7.37
C MET A 261 -5.25 -3.54 -8.09
N PHE A 262 -4.41 -2.81 -7.39
CA PHE A 262 -3.01 -2.60 -7.70
C PHE A 262 -2.20 -3.45 -6.73
N PHE A 263 -1.21 -4.17 -7.23
CA PHE A 263 -0.45 -5.09 -6.39
C PHE A 263 1.01 -5.10 -6.76
N HIS A 264 1.84 -5.55 -5.84
CA HIS A 264 3.27 -5.71 -6.04
C HIS A 264 3.56 -7.18 -6.38
N GLY A 265 4.26 -7.40 -7.49
CA GLY A 265 4.81 -8.71 -7.88
C GLY A 265 6.34 -8.68 -7.92
N SER A 266 6.98 -9.69 -7.34
CA SER A 266 8.43 -9.93 -7.42
C SER A 266 8.71 -11.19 -8.25
N GLY A 267 9.67 -11.12 -9.17
CA GLY A 267 10.08 -12.22 -10.03
C GLY A 267 11.25 -11.81 -10.94
N PRO A 268 11.98 -12.76 -11.55
CA PRO A 268 11.67 -14.20 -11.64
C PRO A 268 12.03 -15.04 -10.41
N GLU A 269 12.89 -14.52 -9.53
CA GLU A 269 13.19 -15.16 -8.25
C GLU A 269 12.36 -14.56 -7.11
N ASP A 270 12.39 -15.19 -5.94
CA ASP A 270 11.72 -14.68 -4.75
C ASP A 270 12.44 -13.48 -4.13
N GLU A 271 11.79 -12.89 -3.13
CA GLU A 271 12.34 -11.76 -2.38
C GLU A 271 13.52 -12.15 -1.47
N GLN A 272 13.81 -13.45 -1.28
CA GLN A 272 15.02 -13.90 -0.61
C GLN A 272 16.25 -13.66 -1.48
N THR A 273 16.11 -13.67 -2.81
CA THR A 273 17.18 -13.26 -3.74
C THR A 273 17.03 -11.79 -4.19
N MET A 274 15.83 -11.37 -4.60
CA MET A 274 15.60 -10.13 -5.37
C MET A 274 14.70 -9.12 -4.64
N PHE A 275 15.03 -8.79 -3.39
CA PHE A 275 14.26 -7.78 -2.63
C PHE A 275 14.45 -6.34 -3.15
N ASP A 276 15.63 -6.01 -3.69
CA ASP A 276 15.98 -4.62 -4.00
C ASP A 276 15.78 -4.24 -5.48
N ASN A 277 15.38 -5.21 -6.30
CA ASN A 277 15.27 -5.10 -7.75
C ASN A 277 14.10 -5.94 -8.28
N TYR A 278 13.78 -5.77 -9.57
CA TYR A 278 12.80 -6.53 -10.35
C TYR A 278 11.34 -6.55 -9.88
N ALA A 279 11.02 -6.07 -8.69
CA ALA A 279 9.64 -5.88 -8.28
C ALA A 279 8.91 -4.85 -9.14
N SER A 280 7.67 -5.19 -9.46
CA SER A 280 6.82 -4.50 -10.40
C SER A 280 5.44 -4.26 -9.79
N ILE A 281 4.72 -3.25 -10.28
CA ILE A 281 3.33 -3.01 -9.92
C ILE A 281 2.42 -3.54 -11.02
N GLY A 282 1.49 -4.41 -10.65
CA GLY A 282 0.46 -4.95 -11.52
C GLY A 282 -0.94 -4.40 -11.25
N ILE A 283 -1.87 -4.74 -12.14
CA ILE A 283 -3.28 -4.35 -12.08
C ILE A 283 -4.23 -5.52 -12.41
N CYS A 284 -5.32 -5.62 -11.66
CA CYS A 284 -6.47 -6.48 -11.95
C CYS A 284 -7.78 -5.82 -11.48
N TRP A 285 -8.93 -6.36 -11.89
CA TRP A 285 -10.25 -5.81 -11.53
C TRP A 285 -11.25 -6.90 -11.16
N SER A 286 -12.28 -6.52 -10.41
CA SER A 286 -13.31 -7.43 -9.90
C SER A 286 -14.68 -6.77 -9.83
N ASP A 287 -15.73 -7.58 -9.97
CA ASP A 287 -17.12 -7.19 -9.66
C ASP A 287 -17.49 -7.40 -8.19
N ASP A 288 -16.82 -8.33 -7.51
CA ASP A 288 -17.30 -8.90 -6.26
C ASP A 288 -16.26 -9.02 -5.15
N LEU A 289 -15.00 -8.60 -5.41
CA LEU A 289 -13.83 -8.66 -4.54
C LEU A 289 -13.17 -10.05 -4.41
N PHE A 290 -13.76 -11.10 -4.98
CA PHE A 290 -13.27 -12.48 -4.87
C PHE A 290 -12.80 -13.05 -6.20
N HIS A 291 -13.47 -12.69 -7.30
CA HIS A 291 -13.11 -13.12 -8.65
C HIS A 291 -12.45 -11.95 -9.39
N TRP A 292 -11.22 -12.16 -9.82
CA TRP A 292 -10.38 -11.12 -10.40
C TRP A 292 -10.04 -11.45 -11.85
N GLU A 293 -10.12 -10.44 -12.70
CA GLU A 293 -9.74 -10.44 -14.11
C GLU A 293 -8.56 -9.49 -14.32
N TRP A 294 -7.76 -9.74 -15.35
CA TRP A 294 -6.62 -8.91 -15.71
C TRP A 294 -6.43 -8.91 -17.23
N PRO A 295 -5.64 -7.96 -17.78
CA PRO A 295 -5.31 -7.96 -19.20
C PRO A 295 -4.61 -9.25 -19.61
N GLN A 296 -5.08 -9.86 -20.70
CA GLN A 296 -4.52 -11.08 -21.28
C GLN A 296 -3.35 -10.77 -22.22
#